data_AF-A0A3D4KWV9-F1
#
_entry.id   AF-A0A3D4KWV9-F1
#
_cell.length_a   1.000
_cell.length_b   1.000
_cell.length_c   1.000
_cell.angle_alpha   90.00
_cell.angle_beta   90.00
_cell.angle_gamma   90.00
#
_symmetry.space_group_name_H-M   'P 1'
#
loop_
_entity.id
_entity.type
_entity.pdbx_description
1 polymer ?
#
loop_
_entity_poly.entity_id
_entity_poly.type
_entity_poly.pdbx_seq_one_letter_code
_entity_poly.pdbx_strand_id
1 'polypeptide(L)'
;MRSIVSSLNMFLLDYLIIPIWTVFSVLGNVKSAYIMIPITLVFIIINYFNTRKMTKLLLLDMNLAAASMFGIILNSFLFIRFIYADPEIMRNMVMIIFLYVLYIIMGCVMCMLFKSLYHRYNMHIINRMAEDEGEYGSYGYDEEDDDDGY
;
A
#
# COMPACT_ATOMS: atom_id res chain seq x y z
N MET A 1 18.99 -11.70 8.46
CA MET A 1 17.88 -12.58 8.02
C MET A 1 16.48 -12.13 8.44
N ARG A 2 16.20 -11.79 9.71
CA ARG A 2 14.83 -11.38 10.17
C ARG A 2 14.16 -10.27 9.33
N SER A 3 14.92 -9.25 8.89
CA SER A 3 14.38 -8.14 8.09
C SER A 3 13.94 -8.54 6.67
N ILE A 4 14.64 -9.50 6.04
CA ILE A 4 14.35 -9.98 4.69
C ILE A 4 13.12 -10.89 4.72
N VAL A 5 13.05 -11.80 5.70
CA VAL A 5 11.90 -12.70 5.89
C VAL A 5 10.62 -11.92 6.21
N SER A 6 10.71 -10.87 7.04
CA SER A 6 9.57 -9.99 7.31
C SER A 6 9.09 -9.24 6.07
N SER A 7 10.01 -8.83 5.19
CA SER A 7 9.66 -8.13 3.94
C SER A 7 9.01 -9.09 2.92
N LEU A 8 9.53 -10.32 2.80
CA LEU A 8 8.95 -11.37 1.96
C LEU A 8 7.55 -11.79 2.42
N ASN A 9 7.33 -11.92 3.73
CA ASN A 9 6.02 -12.27 4.27
C ASN A 9 4.96 -11.21 3.95
N MET A 10 5.30 -9.92 3.97
CA MET A 10 4.37 -8.85 3.55
C MET A 10 4.09 -8.87 2.07
N PHE A 11 5.12 -9.11 1.27
CA PHE A 11 4.98 -9.22 -0.18
C PHE A 11 4.04 -10.35 -0.58
N LEU A 12 4.11 -11.49 0.13
CA LEU A 12 3.20 -12.63 -0.07
C LEU A 12 1.80 -12.38 0.51
N LEU A 13 1.69 -11.59 1.58
CA LEU A 13 0.42 -11.26 2.21
C LEU A 13 -0.49 -10.52 1.24
N ASP A 14 0.03 -9.57 0.45
CA ASP A 14 -0.75 -8.86 -0.59
C ASP A 14 -1.43 -9.81 -1.58
N TYR A 15 -0.83 -10.97 -1.88
CA TYR A 15 -1.42 -11.96 -2.80
C TYR A 15 -2.63 -12.69 -2.22
N LEU A 16 -2.90 -12.61 -0.91
CA LEU A 16 -4.14 -13.13 -0.32
C LEU A 16 -5.39 -12.42 -0.87
N ILE A 17 -5.24 -11.23 -1.46
CA ILE A 17 -6.37 -10.54 -2.09
C ILE A 17 -6.93 -11.31 -3.29
N ILE A 18 -6.11 -12.11 -3.98
CA ILE A 18 -6.49 -12.89 -5.16
C ILE A 18 -7.47 -14.02 -4.80
N PRO A 19 -7.17 -14.95 -3.86
CA PRO A 19 -8.14 -15.97 -3.48
C PRO A 19 -9.41 -15.37 -2.87
N ILE A 20 -9.31 -14.25 -2.14
CA ILE A 20 -10.48 -13.52 -1.63
C ILE A 20 -11.36 -13.07 -2.80
N TRP A 21 -10.79 -12.44 -3.83
CA TRP A 21 -11.49 -12.08 -5.07
C TRP A 21 -12.18 -13.29 -5.73
N THR A 22 -11.55 -14.46 -5.73
CA THR A 22 -12.15 -15.68 -6.35
C THR A 22 -13.31 -16.27 -5.56
N VAL A 23 -13.26 -16.30 -4.22
CA VAL A 23 -14.37 -16.79 -3.37
C VAL A 23 -15.63 -15.96 -3.60
N PHE A 24 -15.45 -14.65 -3.71
CA PHE A 24 -16.52 -13.69 -3.97
C PHE A 24 -17.06 -13.76 -5.42
N SER A 25 -16.26 -14.22 -6.38
CA SER A 25 -16.68 -14.48 -7.76
C SER A 25 -17.74 -15.59 -7.86
N VAL A 26 -17.56 -16.67 -7.09
CA VAL A 26 -18.48 -17.83 -7.08
C VAL A 26 -19.88 -17.43 -6.60
N LEU A 27 -19.98 -16.39 -5.77
CA LEU A 27 -21.26 -15.86 -5.29
C LEU A 27 -22.01 -15.03 -6.35
N GLY A 28 -21.40 -14.77 -7.52
CA GLY A 28 -22.05 -14.23 -8.72
C GLY A 28 -22.70 -12.85 -8.56
N ASN A 29 -22.37 -12.12 -7.49
CA ASN A 29 -23.12 -10.93 -7.10
C ASN A 29 -22.26 -9.68 -7.13
N VAL A 30 -22.77 -8.62 -7.77
CA VAL A 30 -22.20 -7.27 -7.80
C VAL A 30 -21.94 -6.73 -6.39
N LYS A 31 -22.74 -7.17 -5.41
CA LYS A 31 -22.58 -6.86 -3.98
C LYS A 31 -21.21 -7.27 -3.42
N SER A 32 -20.58 -8.29 -4.00
CA SER A 32 -19.29 -8.80 -3.53
C SER A 32 -18.14 -7.80 -3.76
N ALA A 33 -18.22 -6.96 -4.80
CA ALA A 33 -17.23 -5.91 -5.06
C ALA A 33 -17.22 -4.83 -3.96
N TYR A 34 -18.37 -4.52 -3.36
CA TYR A 34 -18.45 -3.57 -2.24
C TYR A 34 -17.77 -4.09 -0.97
N ILE A 35 -17.74 -5.41 -0.77
CA ILE A 35 -17.05 -6.05 0.36
C ILE A 35 -15.53 -5.99 0.17
N MET A 36 -15.04 -5.93 -1.08
CA MET A 36 -13.61 -5.83 -1.37
C MET A 36 -13.01 -4.49 -0.96
N ILE A 37 -13.79 -3.40 -0.99
CA ILE A 37 -13.34 -2.06 -0.62
C ILE A 37 -12.75 -2.01 0.80
N PRO A 38 -13.49 -2.39 1.87
CA PRO A 38 -12.94 -2.37 3.22
C PRO A 38 -11.79 -3.37 3.41
N ILE A 39 -11.81 -4.53 2.75
CA ILE A 39 -10.70 -5.50 2.81
C ILE A 39 -9.43 -4.85 2.27
N THR A 40 -9.50 -4.21 1.11
CA THR A 40 -8.35 -3.57 0.46
C THR A 40 -7.78 -2.44 1.32
N LEU A 41 -8.66 -1.68 1.98
CA LEU A 41 -8.25 -0.62 2.90
C LEU A 41 -7.47 -1.18 4.11
N VAL A 42 -7.85 -2.35 4.63
CA VAL A 42 -7.08 -3.03 5.68
C VAL A 42 -5.67 -3.40 5.19
N PHE A 43 -5.53 -3.93 3.97
CA PHE A 43 -4.21 -4.24 3.40
C PHE A 43 -3.34 -2.98 3.23
N ILE A 44 -3.91 -1.90 2.70
CA ILE A 44 -3.21 -0.61 2.58
C ILE A 44 -2.71 -0.11 3.95
N ILE A 45 -3.56 -0.20 4.97
CA ILE A 45 -3.21 0.19 6.34
C ILE A 45 -2.10 -0.69 6.93
N ILE A 46 -2.19 -2.01 6.74
CA ILE A 46 -1.17 -2.97 7.19
C ILE A 46 0.19 -2.64 6.54
N ASN A 47 0.21 -2.35 5.24
CA ASN A 47 1.43 -1.99 4.52
C ASN A 47 2.00 -0.65 5.03
N TYR A 48 1.14 0.33 5.32
CA TYR A 48 1.53 1.63 5.86
C TYR A 48 2.22 1.52 7.24
N PHE A 49 1.60 0.81 8.20
CA PHE A 49 2.12 0.73 9.57
C PHE A 49 3.38 -0.13 9.70
N ASN A 50 3.49 -1.19 8.89
CA ASN A 50 4.62 -2.10 9.01
C ASN A 50 5.88 -1.61 8.30
N THR A 51 5.75 -0.67 7.36
CA THR A 51 6.87 -0.21 6.56
C THR A 51 7.38 1.12 7.06
N ARG A 52 8.66 1.23 7.45
CA ARG A 52 9.24 2.55 7.82
C ARG A 52 9.75 3.37 6.63
N LYS A 53 10.29 2.73 5.59
CA LYS A 53 10.88 3.42 4.42
C LYS A 53 9.83 3.70 3.33
N MET A 54 9.83 4.92 2.79
CA MET A 54 8.88 5.33 1.72
C MET A 54 9.02 4.47 0.45
N THR A 55 10.25 4.14 0.05
CA THR A 55 10.52 3.30 -1.14
C THR A 55 9.97 1.88 -1.01
N LYS A 56 10.07 1.29 0.19
CA LYS A 56 9.48 -0.03 0.46
C LYS A 56 7.96 0.01 0.46
N LEU A 57 7.36 1.11 0.95
CA LEU A 57 5.91 1.28 0.95
C LEU A 57 5.40 1.37 -0.50
N LEU A 58 6.09 2.12 -1.35
CA LEU A 58 5.76 2.22 -2.77
C LEU A 58 5.81 0.86 -3.48
N LEU A 59 6.80 0.02 -3.17
CA LEU A 59 6.87 -1.34 -3.72
C LEU A 59 5.71 -2.22 -3.26
N LEU A 60 5.32 -2.16 -1.99
CA LEU A 60 4.17 -2.91 -1.47
C LEU A 60 2.86 -2.39 -2.04
N ASP A 61 2.69 -1.08 -2.19
CA ASP A 61 1.52 -0.48 -2.81
C ASP A 61 1.37 -0.90 -4.28
N MET A 62 2.47 -0.89 -5.05
CA MET A 62 2.49 -1.40 -6.42
C MET A 62 2.17 -2.90 -6.49
N ASN A 63 2.70 -3.68 -5.56
CA ASN A 63 2.46 -5.12 -5.47
C ASN A 63 1.00 -5.43 -5.14
N LEU A 64 0.41 -4.73 -4.16
CA LEU A 64 -1.00 -4.82 -3.79
C LEU A 64 -1.93 -4.42 -4.95
N ALA A 65 -1.58 -3.36 -5.68
CA ALA A 65 -2.32 -2.94 -6.87
C ALA A 65 -2.27 -4.02 -7.97
N ALA A 66 -1.10 -4.59 -8.22
CA ALA A 66 -0.93 -5.68 -9.20
C ALA A 66 -1.73 -6.94 -8.80
N ALA A 67 -1.64 -7.36 -7.52
CA ALA A 67 -2.40 -8.50 -7.00
C ALA A 67 -3.91 -8.27 -7.08
N SER A 68 -4.37 -7.06 -6.75
CA SER A 68 -5.77 -6.66 -6.88
C SER A 68 -6.25 -6.72 -8.33
N MET A 69 -5.48 -6.18 -9.28
CA MET A 69 -5.82 -6.25 -10.71
C MET A 69 -5.88 -7.70 -11.21
N PHE A 70 -4.94 -8.55 -10.79
CA PHE A 70 -4.95 -9.95 -11.15
C PHE A 70 -6.20 -10.68 -10.60
N GLY A 71 -6.57 -10.42 -9.34
CA GLY A 71 -7.80 -10.94 -8.73
C GLY A 71 -9.07 -10.51 -9.48
N ILE A 72 -9.16 -9.25 -9.90
CA ILE A 72 -10.28 -8.72 -10.69
C ILE A 72 -10.37 -9.38 -12.06
N ILE A 73 -9.25 -9.53 -12.77
CA ILE A 73 -9.22 -10.15 -14.10
C ILE A 73 -9.68 -11.61 -13.99
N LEU A 74 -9.16 -12.36 -13.02
CA LEU A 74 -9.60 -13.73 -12.73
C LEU A 74 -11.10 -13.79 -12.42
N ASN A 75 -11.60 -12.89 -11.57
CA ASN A 75 -13.02 -12.83 -11.23
C ASN A 75 -13.87 -12.53 -12.47
N SER A 76 -13.44 -11.62 -13.32
CA SER A 76 -14.14 -11.27 -14.57
C SER A 76 -14.23 -12.46 -15.52
N PHE A 77 -13.13 -13.22 -15.69
CA PHE A 77 -13.12 -14.44 -16.51
C PHE A 77 -14.04 -15.53 -15.95
N LEU A 78 -14.02 -15.74 -14.64
CA LEU A 78 -14.91 -16.71 -13.99
C LEU A 78 -16.37 -16.29 -14.14
N PHE A 79 -16.69 -15.03 -13.90
CA PHE A 79 -18.04 -14.49 -14.04
C PHE A 79 -18.61 -14.68 -15.45
N ILE A 80 -17.83 -14.34 -16.49
CA ILE A 80 -18.22 -14.54 -17.90
C ILE A 80 -18.47 -16.03 -18.22
N ARG A 81 -17.72 -16.93 -17.59
CA ARG A 81 -17.87 -18.38 -17.80
C ARG A 81 -19.10 -18.96 -17.09
N PHE A 82 -19.52 -18.39 -15.96
CA PHE A 82 -20.65 -18.88 -15.16
C PHE A 82 -21.99 -18.23 -15.47
N ILE A 83 -22.01 -16.98 -15.96
CA ILE A 83 -23.24 -16.22 -16.23
C ILE A 83 -23.20 -15.76 -17.68
N TYR A 84 -24.08 -16.34 -18.50
CA TYR A 84 -24.35 -15.91 -19.88
C TYR A 84 -24.50 -14.37 -19.91
N ALA A 85 -23.61 -13.69 -20.62
CA ALA A 85 -23.38 -12.25 -20.44
C ALA A 85 -24.49 -11.39 -21.07
N ASP A 86 -25.35 -10.83 -20.21
CA ASP A 86 -26.23 -9.70 -20.53
C ASP A 86 -25.37 -8.42 -20.67
N PRO A 87 -25.45 -7.65 -21.78
CA PRO A 87 -24.58 -6.49 -22.02
C PRO A 87 -24.65 -5.40 -20.94
N GLU A 88 -25.78 -5.24 -20.25
CA GLU A 88 -25.91 -4.29 -19.13
C GLU A 88 -25.06 -4.68 -17.92
N ILE A 89 -24.97 -5.98 -17.63
CA ILE A 89 -24.18 -6.50 -16.50
C ILE A 89 -22.69 -6.34 -16.79
N MET A 90 -22.24 -6.54 -18.04
CA MET A 90 -20.85 -6.28 -18.43
C MET A 90 -20.48 -4.81 -18.23
N ARG A 91 -21.33 -3.86 -18.64
CA ARG A 91 -21.06 -2.43 -18.48
C ARG A 91 -20.92 -2.04 -17.00
N ASN A 92 -21.77 -2.58 -16.14
CA ASN A 92 -21.70 -2.34 -14.69
C ASN A 92 -20.43 -2.92 -14.07
N MET A 93 -20.02 -4.12 -14.48
CA MET A 93 -18.75 -4.74 -14.08
C MET A 93 -17.55 -3.86 -14.44
N VAL A 94 -17.46 -3.39 -15.69
CA VAL A 94 -16.34 -2.54 -16.15
C VAL A 94 -16.27 -1.24 -15.35
N MET A 95 -17.41 -0.61 -15.06
CA MET A 95 -17.47 0.61 -14.26
C MET A 95 -16.98 0.38 -12.82
N ILE A 96 -17.38 -0.74 -12.21
CA ILE A 96 -16.94 -1.12 -10.85
C ILE A 96 -15.43 -1.36 -10.82
N ILE A 97 -14.90 -2.07 -11.82
CA ILE A 97 -13.46 -2.31 -11.95
C ILE A 97 -12.71 -0.98 -12.05
N PHE A 98 -13.17 -0.08 -12.90
CA PHE A 98 -12.55 1.23 -13.09
C PHE A 98 -12.54 2.07 -11.80
N LEU A 99 -13.68 2.16 -11.11
CA LEU A 99 -13.79 2.88 -9.83
C LEU A 99 -12.90 2.26 -8.74
N TYR A 100 -12.82 0.94 -8.70
CA TYR A 100 -12.02 0.22 -7.71
C TYR A 100 -10.50 0.40 -7.96
N VAL A 101 -10.06 0.43 -9.22
CA VAL A 101 -8.66 0.74 -9.55
C VAL A 101 -8.31 2.18 -9.13
N LEU A 102 -9.19 3.15 -9.41
CA LEU A 102 -9.00 4.53 -8.95
C LEU A 102 -8.92 4.62 -7.43
N TYR A 103 -9.75 3.85 -6.72
CA TYR A 103 -9.74 3.79 -5.27
C TYR A 103 -8.41 3.29 -4.70
N ILE A 104 -7.84 2.22 -5.27
CA ILE A 104 -6.52 1.71 -4.84
C ILE A 104 -5.44 2.77 -5.06
N ILE A 105 -5.40 3.38 -6.24
CA ILE A 105 -4.41 4.41 -6.57
C ILE A 105 -4.50 5.57 -5.58
N MET A 106 -5.71 6.08 -5.32
CA MET A 106 -5.94 7.16 -4.35
C MET A 106 -5.51 6.77 -2.94
N GLY A 107 -5.84 5.55 -2.49
CA GLY A 107 -5.44 5.04 -1.18
C GLY A 107 -3.92 4.98 -1.01
N CYS A 108 -3.21 4.40 -1.97
CA CYS A 108 -1.75 4.33 -1.96
C CYS A 108 -1.09 5.72 -2.00
N VAL A 109 -1.57 6.62 -2.86
CA VAL A 109 -1.06 8.01 -2.94
C VAL A 109 -1.24 8.74 -1.61
N MET A 110 -2.41 8.63 -0.98
CA MET A 110 -2.66 9.23 0.33
C MET A 110 -1.69 8.67 1.38
N CYS A 111 -1.47 7.35 1.43
CA CYS A 111 -0.50 6.74 2.35
C CYS A 111 0.92 7.26 2.15
N MET A 112 1.36 7.44 0.90
CA MET A 112 2.67 8.03 0.60
C MET A 112 2.77 9.50 1.04
N LEU A 113 1.72 10.30 0.79
CA LEU A 113 1.66 11.71 1.21
C LEU A 113 1.73 11.85 2.73
N PHE A 114 0.93 11.07 3.47
CA PHE A 114 0.96 11.07 4.93
C PHE A 114 2.34 10.71 5.48
N LYS A 115 3.00 9.70 4.90
CA LYS A 115 4.35 9.30 5.34
C LYS A 115 5.40 10.36 5.04
N SER A 116 5.31 11.01 3.90
CA SER A 116 6.18 12.12 3.51
C SER A 116 6.04 13.31 4.46
N LEU A 117 4.80 13.70 4.79
CA LEU A 117 4.51 14.75 5.75
C LEU A 117 5.04 14.42 7.16
N TYR A 118 4.84 13.19 7.63
CA TYR A 118 5.34 12.75 8.92
C TYR A 118 6.88 12.79 8.98
N HIS A 119 7.55 12.38 7.91
CA HIS A 119 9.01 12.45 7.86
C HIS A 119 9.53 13.89 7.90
N ARG A 120 8.91 14.81 7.13
CA ARG A 120 9.27 16.24 7.16
C ARG A 120 9.02 16.87 8.53
N TYR A 121 7.90 16.52 9.17
CA TYR A 121 7.56 17.01 10.50
C TYR A 121 8.59 16.55 11.56
N ASN A 122 8.98 15.27 11.53
CA ASN A 122 10.01 14.75 12.44
C ASN A 122 11.37 15.41 12.20
N MET A 123 11.78 15.64 10.95
CA MET A 123 13.03 16.37 10.66
C MET A 123 12.99 17.81 11.19
N HIS A 124 11.86 18.49 11.05
CA HIS A 124 11.70 19.84 11.56
C HIS A 124 11.75 19.91 13.09
N ILE A 125 11.23 18.90 13.79
CA ILE A 125 11.37 18.79 15.26
C ILE A 125 12.83 18.55 15.64
N ILE A 126 13.51 17.62 14.98
CA ILE A 126 14.93 17.31 15.25
C ILE A 126 15.80 18.55 15.01
N ASN A 127 15.59 19.28 13.92
CA ASN A 127 16.34 20.50 13.64
C ASN A 127 16.12 21.57 14.72
N ARG A 128 14.88 21.73 15.23
CA ARG A 128 14.62 22.64 16.35
C ARG A 128 15.31 22.20 17.64
N MET A 129 15.33 20.91 17.93
CA MET A 129 16.05 20.37 19.10
C MET A 129 17.57 20.59 18.97
N ALA A 130 18.12 20.44 17.77
CA ALA A 130 19.54 20.70 17.50
C ALA A 130 19.89 22.20 17.58
N GLU A 131 18.99 23.08 17.15
CA GLU A 131 19.14 24.54 17.32
C GLU A 131 19.10 24.94 18.80
N ASP A 132 18.19 24.37 19.60
CA ASP A 132 18.12 24.60 21.05
C ASP A 132 19.37 24.06 21.78
N GLU A 133 19.95 22.94 21.35
CA GLU A 133 21.24 22.44 21.89
C GLU A 133 22.43 23.32 21.46
N GLY A 134 22.39 23.90 20.27
CA GLY A 134 23.41 24.85 19.79
C GLY A 134 23.44 26.17 20.57
N GLU A 135 22.30 26.60 21.14
CA GLU A 135 22.21 27.82 21.94
C GLU A 135 22.72 27.64 23.39
N TYR A 136 22.74 26.40 23.90
CA TYR A 136 23.34 26.04 25.21
C TYR A 136 24.73 25.37 25.10
N GLY A 137 25.17 25.01 23.90
CA GLY A 137 26.40 24.26 23.63
C GLY A 137 27.63 25.09 23.26
N SER A 138 27.63 26.42 23.47
CA SER A 138 28.78 27.28 23.21
C SER A 138 29.89 27.12 24.28
N TYR A 139 30.37 25.90 24.55
CA TYR A 139 31.68 25.65 25.16
C TYR A 139 32.21 24.26 24.79
N GLY A 140 33.10 24.22 23.78
CA GLY A 140 34.13 23.18 23.54
C GLY A 140 33.62 21.76 23.26
N TYR A 141 34.01 21.05 22.20
CA TYR A 141 35.33 20.93 21.61
C TYR A 141 35.19 20.58 20.13
N ASP A 142 36.00 21.22 19.29
CA ASP A 142 36.46 20.64 18.02
C ASP A 142 37.18 19.32 18.35
N GLU A 143 36.76 18.20 17.79
CA GLU A 143 37.67 17.15 17.32
C GLU A 143 37.11 16.56 16.03
N GLU A 144 37.92 16.73 14.99
CA GLU A 144 37.89 16.10 13.68
C GLU A 144 37.86 14.57 13.83
N ASP A 145 37.16 13.86 12.95
CA ASP A 145 37.82 12.99 11.97
C ASP A 145 36.84 12.07 11.23
N ASP A 146 37.13 11.97 9.95
CA ASP A 146 36.55 11.11 8.92
C ASP A 146 36.48 9.63 9.33
N ASP A 147 35.42 8.90 8.92
CA ASP A 147 35.63 7.63 8.19
C ASP A 147 34.35 7.12 7.50
N ASP A 148 34.36 7.21 6.17
CA ASP A 148 33.45 6.51 5.27
C ASP A 148 33.94 5.06 5.09
N GLY A 149 33.22 4.08 5.66
CA GLY A 149 33.60 2.67 5.60
C GLY A 149 32.53 1.73 5.03
N TYR A 150 32.58 1.51 3.72
CA TYR A 150 32.09 0.39 2.87
C TYR A 150 30.92 -0.50 3.33
#